data_AF-A0A7J6MXC8-F1
#
_entry.id   AF-A0A7J6MXC8-F1
#
_cell.length_a   1.000
_cell.length_b   1.000
_cell.length_c   1.000
_cell.angle_alpha   90.00
_cell.angle_beta   90.00
_cell.angle_gamma   90.00
#
_symmetry.space_group_name_H-M   'P 1'
#
loop_
_entity.id
_entity.type
_entity.pdbx_description
1 polymer ?
#
loop_
_entity_poly.entity_id
_entity_poly.type
_entity_poly.pdbx_seq_one_letter_code
_entity_poly.pdbx_strand_id
1 'polypeptide(L)'
;MTFGGAEEFVHISVVTELLETDLGAVLKTTQPLSLEQRVFFLYQTLRGIKYCHSAGVIHRDLKPRNLLVNFNCDLKICDFGLSRLVCEGREGFEDVQMTARNMCNSNNCQGVKLKSCNLHPDSAPVDPHVDEEKAPEGLFRRASVIITTAPCFFSSQRGGCVAEIRLGFSTSRRSCPSEVYPWAPEIICCLTEYSKPVDMWSIGCIFAEILTRKPLLPGENNTHQLELTLELTGIPSQEVVERFNYEKLTQMVQLERAEWDEPVDLMDIFLSSLIKLDKGNARSYQYDSKEYPPPIDIIERLVKFDPAERLTVQEALEHDLFKGFHLDQDEPVREPLPIDEFEFERRRVDQLCLRELIHREMLRYYPDRYEAYISAPGFLDDRKVAAQYPLLEPGECFGADQQ
;
A
#
# COMPACT_ATOMS: atom_id res chain seq x y z
N MET A 1 -1.60 -1.93 -39.32
CA MET A 1 -2.12 -2.53 -38.07
C MET A 1 -3.39 -1.78 -37.73
N THR A 2 -4.54 -2.40 -38.00
CA THR A 2 -5.83 -1.97 -37.47
C THR A 2 -5.77 -2.23 -35.97
N PHE A 3 -5.74 -1.18 -35.15
CA PHE A 3 -6.04 -1.35 -33.73
C PHE A 3 -7.51 -1.76 -33.69
N GLY A 4 -7.76 -3.04 -33.43
CA GLY A 4 -9.12 -3.57 -33.25
C GLY A 4 -9.84 -2.76 -32.19
N GLY A 5 -11.17 -2.71 -32.25
CA GLY A 5 -11.98 -2.05 -31.24
C GLY A 5 -11.68 -2.58 -29.83
N ALA A 6 -12.27 -1.96 -28.81
CA ALA A 6 -12.07 -2.31 -27.39
C ALA A 6 -12.36 -3.79 -27.05
N GLU A 7 -12.92 -4.57 -27.98
CA GLU A 7 -13.30 -5.97 -27.77
C GLU A 7 -12.13 -6.97 -27.78
N GLU A 8 -10.95 -6.65 -28.35
CA GLU A 8 -9.96 -7.70 -28.69
C GLU A 8 -8.59 -7.61 -27.98
N PHE A 9 -8.25 -6.53 -27.27
CA PHE A 9 -6.92 -6.45 -26.65
C PHE A 9 -6.86 -7.12 -25.27
N VAL A 10 -5.83 -7.95 -25.07
CA VAL A 10 -5.58 -8.71 -23.83
C VAL A 10 -4.30 -8.26 -23.12
N HIS A 11 -3.38 -7.67 -23.89
CA HIS A 11 -2.09 -7.18 -23.42
C HIS A 11 -2.00 -5.68 -23.63
N ILE A 12 -1.53 -4.97 -22.61
CA ILE A 12 -1.20 -3.55 -22.68
C ILE A 12 0.29 -3.43 -22.36
N SER A 13 1.00 -2.64 -23.16
CA SER A 13 2.40 -2.32 -22.92
C SER A 13 2.52 -0.85 -22.58
N VAL A 14 3.05 -0.56 -21.39
CA VAL A 14 3.36 0.81 -20.96
C VAL A 14 4.86 0.99 -21.06
N VAL A 15 5.29 1.99 -21.82
CA VAL A 15 6.71 2.34 -21.94
C VAL A 15 7.01 3.45 -20.96
N THR A 16 7.95 3.21 -20.05
CA THR A 16 8.39 4.18 -19.05
C THR A 16 9.88 4.44 -19.17
N GLU A 17 10.37 5.41 -18.41
CA GLU A 17 11.81 5.51 -18.16
C GLU A 17 12.36 4.20 -17.56
N LEU A 18 13.61 3.90 -17.88
CA LEU A 18 14.33 2.73 -17.39
C LEU A 18 15.04 3.09 -16.09
N LEU A 19 14.69 2.38 -15.01
CA LEU A 19 15.50 2.25 -13.81
C LEU A 19 16.02 0.80 -13.79
N GLU A 20 17.33 0.61 -13.56
CA GLU A 20 17.98 -0.68 -13.78
C GLU A 20 17.52 -1.77 -12.83
N THR A 21 17.07 -1.39 -11.62
CA THR A 21 16.69 -2.37 -10.59
C THR A 21 15.72 -1.78 -9.56
N ASP A 22 15.36 -2.58 -8.56
CA ASP A 22 14.57 -2.16 -7.41
C ASP A 22 15.42 -2.21 -6.14
N LEU A 23 15.03 -1.43 -5.13
CA LEU A 23 15.75 -1.36 -3.86
C LEU A 23 15.78 -2.72 -3.16
N GLY A 24 14.74 -3.55 -3.29
CA GLY A 24 14.71 -4.90 -2.73
C GLY A 24 15.81 -5.80 -3.30
N ALA A 25 16.08 -5.73 -4.60
CA ALA A 25 17.20 -6.40 -5.23
C ALA A 25 18.54 -5.84 -4.73
N VAL A 26 18.69 -4.52 -4.61
CA VAL A 26 19.91 -3.88 -4.09
C VAL A 26 20.24 -4.34 -2.68
N LEU A 27 19.24 -4.40 -1.77
CA LEU A 27 19.43 -4.79 -0.38
C LEU A 27 19.85 -6.27 -0.20
N LYS A 28 19.52 -7.13 -1.17
CA LYS A 28 19.96 -8.53 -1.21
C LYS A 28 21.41 -8.70 -1.69
N THR A 29 22.02 -7.68 -2.26
CA THR A 29 23.42 -7.73 -2.71
C THR A 29 24.41 -7.43 -1.58
N THR A 30 25.71 -7.65 -1.84
CA THR A 30 26.82 -7.22 -0.98
C THR A 30 27.37 -5.83 -1.34
N GLN A 31 26.80 -5.17 -2.36
CA GLN A 31 27.27 -3.85 -2.81
C GLN A 31 27.21 -2.87 -1.64
N PRO A 32 28.28 -2.15 -1.28
CA PRO A 32 28.25 -1.23 -0.16
C PRO A 32 27.37 -0.01 -0.47
N LEU A 33 26.55 0.40 0.49
CA LEU A 33 25.81 1.67 0.49
C LEU A 33 26.26 2.50 1.67
N SER A 34 26.77 3.71 1.42
CA SER A 34 27.12 4.69 2.45
C SER A 34 25.88 5.15 3.22
N LEU A 35 26.07 5.71 4.42
CA LEU A 35 24.96 6.28 5.18
C LEU A 35 24.25 7.41 4.40
N GLU A 36 25.01 8.25 3.71
CA GLU A 36 24.48 9.34 2.88
C GLU A 36 23.55 8.81 1.78
N GLN A 37 23.95 7.76 1.04
CA GLN A 37 23.09 7.13 0.03
C GLN A 37 21.81 6.53 0.64
N ARG A 38 21.90 5.95 1.84
CA ARG A 38 20.74 5.38 2.54
C ARG A 38 19.75 6.46 2.95
N VAL A 39 20.25 7.57 3.49
CA VAL A 39 19.46 8.75 3.84
C VAL A 39 18.85 9.38 2.57
N PHE A 40 19.61 9.41 1.47
CA PHE A 40 19.13 9.94 0.20
C PHE A 40 18.00 9.11 -0.41
N PHE A 41 18.03 7.78 -0.28
CA PHE A 41 16.89 6.94 -0.67
C PHE A 41 15.65 7.23 0.17
N LEU A 42 15.80 7.36 1.50
CA LEU A 42 14.68 7.73 2.37
C LEU A 42 14.11 9.11 2.01
N TYR A 43 14.97 10.11 1.80
CA TYR A 43 14.57 11.46 1.40
C TYR A 43 13.74 11.42 0.11
N GLN A 44 14.21 10.72 -0.93
CA GLN A 44 13.48 10.62 -2.20
C GLN A 44 12.14 9.88 -2.05
N THR A 45 12.08 8.85 -1.19
CA THR A 45 10.81 8.16 -0.88
C THR A 45 9.83 9.12 -0.20
N LEU A 46 10.25 9.83 0.85
CA LEU A 46 9.41 10.82 1.54
C LEU A 46 8.96 11.94 0.60
N ARG A 47 9.86 12.47 -0.23
CA ARG A 47 9.56 13.49 -1.24
C ARG A 47 8.49 13.02 -2.24
N GLY A 48 8.60 11.79 -2.75
CA GLY A 48 7.60 11.21 -3.64
C GLY A 48 6.25 11.01 -2.94
N ILE A 49 6.27 10.60 -1.68
CA ILE A 49 5.06 10.39 -0.88
C ILE A 49 4.40 11.71 -0.48
N LYS A 50 5.14 12.78 -0.23
CA LYS A 50 4.61 14.14 -0.02
C LYS A 50 3.74 14.58 -1.20
N TYR A 51 4.23 14.37 -2.42
CA TYR A 51 3.46 14.64 -3.63
C TYR A 51 2.19 13.77 -3.70
N CYS A 52 2.29 12.46 -3.46
CA CYS A 52 1.13 11.55 -3.48
C CYS A 52 0.08 11.92 -2.42
N HIS A 53 0.49 12.15 -1.18
CA HIS A 53 -0.38 12.50 -0.07
C HIS A 53 -1.05 13.85 -0.27
N SER A 54 -0.35 14.84 -0.85
CA SER A 54 -0.97 16.13 -1.23
C SER A 54 -2.04 15.97 -2.32
N ALA A 55 -1.86 15.00 -3.21
CA ALA A 55 -2.85 14.63 -4.22
C ALA A 55 -4.07 13.88 -3.63
N GLY A 56 -4.06 13.55 -2.35
CA GLY A 56 -5.06 12.71 -1.70
C GLY A 56 -4.89 11.21 -1.99
N VAL A 57 -3.72 10.77 -2.48
CA VAL A 57 -3.44 9.36 -2.81
C VAL A 57 -2.63 8.69 -1.71
N ILE A 58 -3.06 7.54 -1.23
CA ILE A 58 -2.27 6.63 -0.37
C ILE A 58 -1.77 5.47 -1.22
N HIS A 59 -0.49 5.13 -1.09
CA HIS A 59 0.11 4.05 -1.87
C HIS A 59 -0.34 2.66 -1.40
N ARG A 60 -0.32 2.40 -0.07
CA ARG A 60 -0.76 1.19 0.65
C ARG A 60 0.04 -0.10 0.43
N ASP A 61 0.96 -0.13 -0.50
CA ASP A 61 1.88 -1.26 -0.73
C ASP A 61 3.32 -0.79 -0.95
N LEU A 62 3.78 0.16 -0.12
CA LEU A 62 5.18 0.57 -0.16
C LEU A 62 6.05 -0.56 0.40
N LYS A 63 7.04 -0.97 -0.39
CA LYS A 63 8.04 -1.99 -0.04
C LYS A 63 9.28 -1.79 -0.91
N PRO A 64 10.46 -2.33 -0.53
CA PRO A 64 11.68 -2.12 -1.30
C PRO A 64 11.57 -2.49 -2.78
N ARG A 65 10.77 -3.50 -3.14
CA ARG A 65 10.53 -3.90 -4.54
C ARG A 65 9.74 -2.88 -5.37
N ASN A 66 8.98 -2.02 -4.70
CA ASN A 66 8.17 -0.97 -5.32
C ASN A 66 8.92 0.38 -5.37
N LEU A 67 10.20 0.38 -5.01
CA LEU A 67 11.10 1.52 -5.11
C LEU A 67 12.16 1.22 -6.17
N LEU A 68 11.92 1.67 -7.39
CA LEU A 68 12.85 1.52 -8.49
C LEU A 68 14.04 2.45 -8.29
N VAL A 69 15.25 1.97 -8.61
CA VAL A 69 16.49 2.72 -8.44
C VAL A 69 17.43 2.55 -9.62
N ASN A 70 18.26 3.57 -9.87
CA ASN A 70 19.32 3.53 -10.88
C ASN A 70 20.73 3.65 -10.29
N PHE A 71 21.75 3.57 -11.14
CA PHE A 71 23.16 3.68 -10.73
C PHE A 71 23.56 5.08 -10.21
N ASN A 72 22.75 6.12 -10.51
CA ASN A 72 22.92 7.47 -9.97
C ASN A 72 22.28 7.65 -8.59
N CYS A 73 21.69 6.59 -8.02
CA CYS A 73 20.88 6.63 -6.81
C CYS A 73 19.59 7.45 -6.95
N ASP A 74 19.10 7.68 -8.17
CA ASP A 74 17.74 8.20 -8.37
C ASP A 74 16.74 7.13 -8.00
N LEU A 75 15.66 7.51 -7.32
CA LEU A 75 14.61 6.62 -6.85
C LEU A 75 13.25 7.05 -7.39
N LYS A 76 12.44 6.08 -7.84
CA LYS A 76 11.04 6.29 -8.22
C LYS A 76 10.12 5.25 -7.62
N ILE A 77 9.00 5.71 -7.08
CA ILE A 77 7.94 4.86 -6.53
C ILE A 77 7.12 4.30 -7.69
N CYS A 78 6.85 3.00 -7.66
CA CYS A 78 6.02 2.32 -8.66
C CYS A 78 4.96 1.41 -8.00
N ASP A 79 4.11 0.82 -8.84
CA ASP A 79 3.05 -0.12 -8.43
C ASP A 79 1.94 0.48 -7.56
N PHE A 80 1.18 1.40 -8.18
CA PHE A 80 0.00 2.02 -7.59
C PHE A 80 -1.27 1.14 -7.70
N GLY A 81 -1.14 -0.16 -8.02
CA GLY A 81 -2.29 -1.05 -8.23
C GLY A 81 -3.15 -1.25 -6.98
N LEU A 82 -2.56 -1.03 -5.79
CA LEU A 82 -3.25 -1.03 -4.51
C LEU A 82 -3.49 0.37 -3.96
N SER A 83 -3.20 1.46 -4.68
CA SER A 83 -3.40 2.81 -4.16
C SER A 83 -4.87 3.22 -4.07
N ARG A 84 -5.20 4.19 -3.23
CA ARG A 84 -6.57 4.74 -3.09
C ARG A 84 -6.56 6.23 -2.84
N LEU A 85 -7.66 6.87 -3.23
CA LEU A 85 -7.94 8.25 -2.83
C LEU A 85 -8.55 8.33 -1.42
N VAL A 86 -8.18 9.37 -0.69
CA VAL A 86 -8.76 9.77 0.60
C VAL A 86 -9.61 11.03 0.39
N CYS A 87 -10.80 11.03 0.97
CA CYS A 87 -11.74 12.15 0.90
C CYS A 87 -11.71 12.95 2.20
N GLU A 88 -10.60 13.60 2.54
CA GLU A 88 -10.56 14.45 3.75
C GLU A 88 -11.46 15.69 3.56
N GLY A 89 -12.51 15.82 4.38
CA GLY A 89 -13.27 17.08 4.56
C GLY A 89 -14.33 17.44 3.51
N ARG A 90 -14.91 16.50 2.76
CA ARG A 90 -16.03 16.78 1.83
C ARG A 90 -17.38 16.28 2.38
N GLU A 91 -18.29 17.20 2.71
CA GLU A 91 -19.67 16.89 3.08
C GLU A 91 -20.39 16.10 1.96
N GLY A 92 -21.13 15.05 2.31
CA GLY A 92 -21.87 14.19 1.37
C GLY A 92 -21.07 13.03 0.76
N PHE A 93 -19.79 12.91 1.11
CA PHE A 93 -18.97 11.72 0.89
C PHE A 93 -18.54 11.18 2.25
N GLU A 94 -19.51 10.65 3.02
CA GLU A 94 -19.19 9.91 4.24
C GLU A 94 -18.12 8.88 3.92
N ASP A 95 -17.04 8.89 4.71
CA ASP A 95 -15.86 8.06 4.58
C ASP A 95 -16.23 6.71 4.00
N VAL A 96 -15.85 6.48 2.73
CA VAL A 96 -15.97 5.14 2.16
C VAL A 96 -15.08 4.30 3.05
N GLN A 97 -15.71 3.51 3.94
CA GLN A 97 -15.02 2.68 4.90
C GLN A 97 -13.99 1.86 4.15
N MET A 98 -12.74 2.29 4.27
CA MET A 98 -11.60 1.64 3.68
C MET A 98 -11.40 0.41 4.56
N THR A 99 -12.16 -0.66 4.31
CA THR A 99 -12.07 -1.86 5.12
C THR A 99 -10.83 -2.65 4.71
N ALA A 100 -9.93 -2.90 5.66
CA ALA A 100 -8.72 -3.70 5.43
C ALA A 100 -9.03 -5.17 5.08
N ARG A 101 -10.30 -5.59 5.14
CA ARG A 101 -10.81 -6.87 4.59
C ARG A 101 -10.40 -7.09 3.13
N ASN A 102 -10.20 -6.02 2.36
CA ASN A 102 -9.71 -6.11 1.00
C ASN A 102 -8.18 -6.36 0.89
N MET A 103 -7.43 -6.38 1.99
CA MET A 103 -5.99 -6.70 2.02
C MET A 103 -5.70 -8.01 2.77
N CYS A 104 -6.48 -8.32 3.81
CA CYS A 104 -6.33 -9.55 4.58
C CYS A 104 -6.97 -10.75 3.86
N ASN A 105 -6.17 -11.77 3.58
CA ASN A 105 -6.60 -13.01 2.91
C ASN A 105 -7.14 -14.08 3.88
N SER A 106 -7.52 -13.71 5.11
CA SER A 106 -7.89 -14.67 6.14
C SER A 106 -9.39 -14.96 6.14
N ASN A 107 -9.75 -16.23 5.91
CA ASN A 107 -11.11 -16.78 6.00
C ASN A 107 -11.75 -16.70 7.41
N ASN A 108 -11.15 -15.98 8.36
CA ASN A 108 -11.60 -15.89 9.76
C ASN A 108 -12.38 -14.62 10.11
N CYS A 109 -12.62 -13.72 9.16
CA CYS A 109 -13.43 -12.52 9.41
C CYS A 109 -14.93 -12.83 9.31
N GLN A 110 -15.48 -13.64 10.22
CA GLN A 110 -16.94 -13.70 10.38
C GLN A 110 -17.45 -12.35 10.88
N GLY A 111 -18.45 -11.79 10.19
CA GLY A 111 -18.88 -10.41 10.33
C GLY A 111 -19.46 -10.07 11.70
N VAL A 112 -19.11 -8.88 12.20
CA VAL A 112 -19.93 -8.14 13.16
C VAL A 112 -21.24 -7.79 12.45
N LYS A 113 -22.32 -8.51 12.80
CA LYS A 113 -23.68 -8.09 12.46
C LYS A 113 -23.97 -6.80 13.23
N LEU A 114 -24.21 -5.70 12.52
CA LEU A 114 -24.89 -4.54 13.08
C LEU A 114 -26.26 -5.02 13.60
N LYS A 115 -26.44 -4.97 14.93
CA LYS A 115 -27.69 -5.33 15.59
C LYS A 115 -28.78 -4.33 15.21
N SER A 116 -29.70 -4.72 14.32
CA SER A 116 -31.06 -4.18 14.34
C SER A 116 -31.89 -5.02 15.31
N CYS A 117 -32.34 -4.41 16.39
CA CYS A 117 -33.29 -5.00 17.32
C CYS A 117 -34.59 -5.42 16.60
N ASN A 118 -35.03 -6.67 16.79
CA ASN A 118 -36.42 -7.03 17.11
C ASN A 118 -36.54 -8.53 17.47
N LEU A 119 -37.38 -8.79 18.47
CA LEU A 119 -37.79 -10.05 19.11
C LEU A 119 -38.49 -11.01 18.09
N HIS A 120 -38.66 -12.34 18.19
CA HIS A 120 -38.50 -13.41 19.19
C HIS A 120 -38.59 -14.79 18.44
N PRO A 121 -38.68 -15.99 19.07
CA PRO A 121 -37.87 -17.19 18.78
C PRO A 121 -38.60 -18.32 18.01
N ASP A 122 -37.85 -19.34 17.55
CA ASP A 122 -38.16 -20.77 17.78
C ASP A 122 -37.21 -21.74 17.02
N SER A 123 -36.66 -22.73 17.77
CA SER A 123 -36.30 -24.14 17.44
C SER A 123 -35.54 -24.48 16.13
N ALA A 124 -34.56 -25.38 15.99
CA ALA A 124 -33.95 -26.49 16.74
C ALA A 124 -32.61 -26.88 16.01
N PRO A 125 -31.79 -27.84 16.51
CA PRO A 125 -30.40 -28.05 16.04
C PRO A 125 -30.29 -29.06 14.90
N VAL A 126 -29.30 -28.90 14.01
CA VAL A 126 -28.92 -29.92 13.02
C VAL A 126 -27.39 -30.09 12.96
N ASP A 127 -27.01 -31.37 12.92
CA ASP A 127 -25.71 -32.07 12.97
C ASP A 127 -24.58 -31.56 12.04
N PRO A 128 -23.30 -31.89 12.34
CA PRO A 128 -22.13 -31.48 11.57
C PRO A 128 -21.76 -32.56 10.54
N HIS A 129 -22.19 -32.38 9.31
CA HIS A 129 -21.53 -32.98 8.15
C HIS A 129 -21.66 -32.00 6.99
N VAL A 130 -20.58 -31.26 6.70
CA VAL A 130 -20.47 -30.48 5.47
C VAL A 130 -19.25 -31.01 4.73
N ASP A 131 -19.56 -31.76 3.67
CA ASP A 131 -18.65 -32.12 2.60
C ASP A 131 -17.98 -30.86 2.01
N GLU A 132 -16.72 -30.98 1.59
CA GLU A 132 -16.02 -29.97 0.80
C GLU A 132 -16.74 -29.76 -0.55
N GLU A 133 -17.75 -28.90 -0.58
CA GLU A 133 -18.32 -28.40 -1.82
C GLU A 133 -17.35 -27.40 -2.47
N LYS A 134 -16.91 -27.74 -3.68
CA LYS A 134 -16.28 -26.83 -4.63
C LYS A 134 -17.07 -25.52 -4.69
N ALA A 135 -16.39 -24.41 -4.41
CA ALA A 135 -16.96 -23.07 -4.58
C ALA A 135 -17.54 -22.91 -5.99
N PRO A 136 -18.75 -22.34 -6.14
CA PRO A 136 -19.38 -22.17 -7.44
C PRO A 136 -18.54 -21.25 -8.33
N GLU A 137 -18.40 -21.67 -9.60
CA GLU A 137 -17.84 -20.89 -10.70
C GLU A 137 -18.73 -19.67 -10.97
N GLY A 138 -18.55 -18.59 -10.22
CA GLY A 138 -19.34 -17.35 -10.40
C GLY A 138 -18.93 -16.17 -9.53
N LEU A 139 -17.96 -16.32 -8.63
CA LEU A 139 -17.58 -15.25 -7.72
C LEU A 139 -16.70 -14.20 -8.42
N PHE A 140 -17.31 -13.19 -9.04
CA PHE A 140 -16.63 -12.02 -9.59
C PHE A 140 -16.07 -11.15 -8.46
N ARG A 141 -14.85 -11.44 -8.00
CA ARG A 141 -14.10 -10.51 -7.14
C ARG A 141 -13.47 -9.41 -8.01
N ARG A 142 -13.46 -8.17 -7.49
CA ARG A 142 -12.93 -6.91 -8.07
C ARG A 142 -12.01 -7.12 -9.28
N ALA A 143 -12.25 -6.39 -10.37
CA ALA A 143 -11.28 -6.25 -11.46
C ALA A 143 -9.98 -5.65 -10.90
N SER A 144 -9.03 -6.51 -10.55
CA SER A 144 -7.68 -6.09 -10.19
C SER A 144 -6.84 -6.14 -11.47
N VAL A 145 -6.46 -4.97 -11.97
CA VAL A 145 -5.45 -4.86 -13.02
C VAL A 145 -4.13 -5.29 -12.37
N ILE A 146 -3.63 -6.47 -12.74
CA ILE A 146 -2.32 -6.92 -12.28
C ILE A 146 -1.29 -6.25 -13.19
N ILE A 147 -0.63 -5.22 -12.68
CA ILE A 147 0.51 -4.59 -13.35
C ILE A 147 1.72 -5.44 -13.00
N THR A 148 2.17 -6.26 -13.96
CA THR A 148 3.44 -6.97 -13.80
C THR A 148 4.54 -6.17 -14.49
N THR A 149 5.36 -5.47 -13.72
CA THR A 149 6.62 -4.94 -14.24
C THR A 149 7.59 -6.11 -14.40
N ALA A 150 7.68 -6.67 -15.61
CA ALA A 150 8.79 -7.54 -15.97
C ALA A 150 9.88 -6.68 -16.61
N PRO A 151 11.15 -6.75 -16.17
CA PRO A 151 12.24 -6.15 -16.93
C PRO A 151 12.39 -6.92 -18.25
N CYS A 152 11.70 -6.46 -19.30
CA CYS A 152 11.89 -6.98 -20.63
C CYS A 152 13.16 -6.36 -21.23
N PHE A 153 14.27 -7.10 -21.18
CA PHE A 153 15.47 -6.81 -21.98
C PHE A 153 15.15 -7.05 -23.46
N PHE A 154 14.45 -6.12 -24.11
CA PHE A 154 14.48 -6.06 -25.57
C PHE A 154 15.79 -5.39 -25.99
N SER A 155 16.62 -6.14 -26.71
CA SER A 155 17.81 -5.62 -27.37
C SER A 155 17.40 -4.59 -28.43
N SER A 156 17.23 -3.33 -28.05
CA SER A 156 17.20 -2.24 -29.02
C SER A 156 17.74 -0.98 -28.38
N GLN A 157 18.46 -0.20 -29.18
CA GLN A 157 19.34 0.92 -28.80
C GLN A 157 18.61 2.16 -28.24
N ARG A 158 17.49 2.02 -27.53
CA ARG A 158 16.75 3.11 -26.89
C ARG A 158 16.39 2.67 -25.48
N GLY A 159 17.08 3.22 -24.47
CA GLY A 159 16.96 2.85 -23.06
C GLY A 159 15.60 3.16 -22.44
N GLY A 160 14.60 2.31 -22.67
CA GLY A 160 13.29 2.35 -22.02
C GLY A 160 12.94 1.02 -21.36
N CYS A 161 12.13 1.09 -20.30
CA CYS A 161 11.49 -0.08 -19.70
C CYS A 161 10.11 -0.28 -20.31
N VAL A 162 9.71 -1.54 -20.49
CA VAL A 162 8.34 -1.88 -20.88
C VAL A 162 7.69 -2.64 -19.74
N ALA A 163 6.66 -2.05 -19.12
CA ALA A 163 5.78 -2.75 -18.21
C ALA A 163 4.66 -3.43 -19.00
N GLU A 164 4.46 -4.73 -18.79
CA GLU A 164 3.38 -5.49 -19.41
C GLU A 164 2.22 -5.60 -18.42
N ILE A 165 1.08 -5.00 -18.78
CA ILE A 165 -0.16 -5.14 -18.02
C ILE A 165 -1.01 -6.20 -18.72
N ARG A 166 -1.32 -7.27 -18.00
CA ARG A 166 -2.25 -8.30 -18.46
C ARG A 166 -3.62 -8.05 -17.88
N LEU A 167 -4.61 -7.90 -18.75
CA LEU A 167 -6.00 -7.82 -18.35
C LEU A 167 -6.52 -9.23 -18.06
N GLY A 168 -6.41 -9.65 -16.80
CA GLY A 168 -6.97 -10.92 -16.30
C GLY A 168 -7.88 -10.69 -15.10
N PHE A 169 -9.06 -11.32 -15.13
CA PHE A 169 -9.92 -11.45 -13.95
C PHE A 169 -9.44 -12.66 -13.17
N SER A 170 -8.69 -12.43 -12.09
CA SER A 170 -8.21 -13.51 -11.25
C SER A 170 -9.14 -13.70 -10.05
N THR A 171 -9.67 -14.91 -9.87
CA THR A 171 -10.37 -15.33 -8.64
C THR A 171 -9.40 -15.51 -7.46
N SER A 172 -8.10 -15.53 -7.73
CA SER A 172 -7.04 -15.67 -6.74
C SER A 172 -6.07 -14.50 -6.84
N ARG A 173 -5.97 -13.68 -5.79
CA ARG A 173 -4.76 -12.88 -5.61
C ARG A 173 -3.63 -13.87 -5.41
N ARG A 174 -2.80 -14.05 -6.44
CA ARG A 174 -1.47 -14.63 -6.23
C ARG A 174 -0.64 -13.59 -5.48
N SER A 175 -0.88 -13.43 -4.19
CA SER A 175 0.16 -12.99 -3.29
C SER A 175 1.29 -13.99 -3.44
N CYS A 176 2.43 -13.55 -3.99
CA CYS A 176 3.64 -14.37 -4.02
C CYS A 176 3.86 -14.95 -2.60
N PRO A 177 3.92 -16.28 -2.42
CA PRO A 177 3.89 -16.91 -1.09
C PRO A 177 5.12 -16.68 -0.20
N SER A 178 5.95 -15.68 -0.46
CA SER A 178 7.29 -15.59 0.14
C SER A 178 7.65 -14.26 0.79
N GLU A 179 6.78 -13.25 0.79
CA GLU A 179 7.08 -11.95 1.41
C GLU A 179 5.86 -11.45 2.18
N VAL A 180 5.72 -11.90 3.43
CA VAL A 180 4.85 -11.23 4.41
C VAL A 180 5.54 -9.91 4.74
N TYR A 181 5.14 -8.87 4.03
CA TYR A 181 5.64 -7.51 4.27
C TYR A 181 4.99 -6.95 5.55
N PRO A 182 5.69 -6.15 6.37
CA PRO A 182 5.17 -5.69 7.65
C PRO A 182 4.08 -4.63 7.47
N TRP A 183 2.86 -5.10 7.20
CA TRP A 183 1.68 -4.25 7.13
C TRP A 183 1.48 -3.46 8.43
N ALA A 184 0.98 -2.24 8.30
CA ALA A 184 0.73 -1.38 9.45
C ALA A 184 -0.31 -2.02 10.40
N PRO A 185 -0.24 -1.77 11.73
CA PRO A 185 -1.15 -2.32 12.72
C PRO A 185 -2.62 -2.15 12.36
N GLU A 186 -3.02 -0.99 11.87
CA GLU A 186 -4.40 -0.66 11.47
C GLU A 186 -4.89 -1.50 10.29
N ILE A 187 -3.98 -1.94 9.40
CA ILE A 187 -4.30 -2.85 8.30
C ILE A 187 -4.46 -4.29 8.83
N ILE A 188 -3.55 -4.74 9.69
CA ILE A 188 -3.59 -6.09 10.28
C ILE A 188 -4.85 -6.27 11.14
N CYS A 189 -5.14 -5.27 11.98
CA CYS A 189 -6.29 -5.26 12.88
C CYS A 189 -7.61 -4.88 12.20
N CYS A 190 -7.60 -4.64 10.89
CA CYS A 190 -8.79 -4.30 10.12
C CYS A 190 -9.56 -3.08 10.61
N LEU A 191 -8.83 -2.03 11.02
CA LEU A 191 -9.42 -0.75 11.36
C LEU A 191 -10.26 -0.23 10.18
N THR A 192 -11.47 0.25 10.47
CA THR A 192 -12.45 0.66 9.45
C THR A 192 -12.04 1.94 8.72
N GLU A 193 -11.21 2.74 9.37
CA GLU A 193 -10.69 4.01 8.88
C GLU A 193 -9.17 3.97 8.96
N TYR A 194 -8.51 4.07 7.80
CA TYR A 194 -7.07 4.25 7.72
C TYR A 194 -6.74 5.25 6.61
N SER A 195 -5.65 5.99 6.79
CA SER A 195 -5.26 7.08 5.91
C SER A 195 -3.76 7.02 5.55
N LYS A 196 -3.18 8.18 5.20
CA LYS A 196 -1.77 8.46 4.92
C LYS A 196 -0.77 7.81 5.90
N PRO A 197 -1.02 7.69 7.23
CA PRO A 197 -0.07 7.08 8.16
C PRO A 197 0.32 5.62 7.84
N VAL A 198 -0.48 4.90 7.05
CA VAL A 198 -0.14 3.53 6.60
C VAL A 198 1.15 3.54 5.79
N ASP A 199 1.31 4.51 4.89
CA ASP A 199 2.53 4.65 4.07
C ASP A 199 3.72 5.03 4.97
N MET A 200 3.50 5.87 5.98
CA MET A 200 4.56 6.31 6.90
C MET A 200 5.15 5.14 7.71
N TRP A 201 4.30 4.20 8.15
CA TRP A 201 4.74 2.94 8.77
C TRP A 201 5.63 2.13 7.82
N SER A 202 5.17 1.94 6.58
CA SER A 202 5.95 1.21 5.56
C SER A 202 7.29 1.87 5.32
N ILE A 203 7.36 3.21 5.21
CA ILE A 203 8.62 3.95 5.02
C ILE A 203 9.58 3.72 6.19
N GLY A 204 9.10 3.73 7.44
CA GLY A 204 9.91 3.41 8.62
C GLY A 204 10.51 2.00 8.55
N CYS A 205 9.69 1.00 8.18
CA CYS A 205 10.16 -0.37 7.97
C CYS A 205 11.18 -0.48 6.82
N ILE A 206 10.95 0.21 5.69
CA ILE A 206 11.89 0.27 4.57
C ILE A 206 13.22 0.85 5.02
N PHE A 207 13.21 1.96 5.76
CA PHE A 207 14.46 2.59 6.17
C PHE A 207 15.25 1.74 7.16
N ALA A 208 14.57 1.08 8.11
CA ALA A 208 15.19 0.11 8.98
C ALA A 208 15.85 -1.05 8.19
N GLU A 209 15.16 -1.56 7.15
CA GLU A 209 15.71 -2.58 6.25
C GLU A 209 16.88 -2.04 5.42
N ILE A 210 16.82 -0.79 4.96
CA ILE A 210 17.95 -0.13 4.29
C ILE A 210 19.15 -0.08 5.22
N LEU A 211 19.01 0.28 6.50
CA LEU A 211 20.10 0.37 7.47
C LEU A 211 20.71 -1.00 7.80
N THR A 212 19.88 -2.03 7.99
CA THR A 212 20.32 -3.34 8.51
C THR A 212 20.50 -4.42 7.44
N ARG A 213 19.95 -4.21 6.24
CA ARG A 213 19.74 -5.22 5.18
C ARG A 213 18.91 -6.42 5.62
N LYS A 214 18.12 -6.25 6.67
CA LYS A 214 17.23 -7.27 7.21
C LYS A 214 15.85 -6.65 7.45
N PRO A 215 14.76 -7.36 7.15
CA PRO A 215 13.42 -6.87 7.48
C PRO A 215 13.34 -6.56 8.99
N LEU A 216 12.78 -5.40 9.34
CA LEU A 216 12.62 -4.98 10.73
C LEU A 216 11.67 -5.91 11.49
N LEU A 217 10.56 -6.28 10.83
CA LEU A 217 9.51 -7.11 11.40
C LEU A 217 9.24 -8.30 10.47
N PRO A 218 10.01 -9.41 10.58
CA PRO A 218 9.89 -10.57 9.71
C PRO A 218 8.76 -11.52 10.18
N GLY A 219 7.51 -11.03 10.20
CA GLY A 219 6.38 -11.84 10.63
C GLY A 219 6.06 -12.98 9.66
N GLU A 220 5.66 -14.13 10.19
CA GLU A 220 5.30 -15.31 9.37
C GLU A 220 3.80 -15.33 8.99
N ASN A 221 2.98 -14.62 9.77
CA ASN A 221 1.54 -14.49 9.60
C ASN A 221 1.05 -13.25 10.36
N ASN A 222 -0.22 -12.86 10.19
CA ASN A 222 -0.78 -11.66 10.82
C ASN A 222 -0.68 -11.63 12.35
N THR A 223 -0.75 -12.78 13.03
CA THR A 223 -0.66 -12.83 14.50
C THR A 223 0.79 -12.62 14.94
N HIS A 224 1.73 -13.35 14.35
CA HIS A 224 3.16 -13.18 14.63
C HIS A 224 3.64 -11.76 14.26
N GLN A 225 3.14 -11.19 13.16
CA GLN A 225 3.42 -9.82 12.77
C GLN A 225 2.94 -8.81 13.84
N LEU A 226 1.77 -9.04 14.43
CA LEU A 226 1.24 -8.20 15.52
C LEU A 226 2.06 -8.39 16.81
N GLU A 227 2.50 -9.61 17.11
CA GLU A 227 3.41 -9.88 18.26
C GLU A 227 4.71 -9.10 18.13
N LEU A 228 5.39 -9.19 16.98
CA LEU A 228 6.64 -8.44 16.72
C LEU A 228 6.42 -6.93 16.77
N THR A 229 5.24 -6.46 16.35
CA THR A 229 4.88 -5.05 16.43
C THR A 229 4.80 -4.60 17.89
N LEU A 230 4.12 -5.36 18.76
CA LEU A 230 4.02 -5.06 20.18
C LEU A 230 5.36 -5.17 20.91
N GLU A 231 6.23 -6.10 20.53
CA GLU A 231 7.61 -6.19 21.05
C GLU A 231 8.42 -4.93 20.69
N LEU A 232 8.24 -4.41 19.47
CA LEU A 232 8.95 -3.22 19.00
C LEU A 232 8.41 -1.93 19.62
N THR A 233 7.09 -1.74 19.64
CA THR A 233 6.45 -0.46 20.01
C THR A 233 5.98 -0.41 21.45
N GLY A 234 5.94 -1.54 22.14
CA GLY A 234 5.27 -1.69 23.42
C GLY A 234 3.76 -1.82 23.28
N ILE A 235 3.10 -2.03 24.42
CA ILE A 235 1.64 -2.13 24.52
C ILE A 235 1.01 -0.75 24.24
N PRO A 236 0.09 -0.63 23.27
CA PRO A 236 -0.64 0.61 23.04
C PRO A 236 -1.56 0.95 24.22
N SER A 237 -1.90 2.23 24.39
CA SER A 237 -2.81 2.65 25.46
C SER A 237 -4.18 1.98 25.34
N GLN A 238 -4.89 1.84 26.47
CA GLN A 238 -6.21 1.22 26.51
C GLN A 238 -7.19 1.89 25.53
N GLU A 239 -7.11 3.21 25.38
CA GLU A 239 -7.91 3.98 24.42
C GLU A 239 -7.64 3.54 22.97
N VAL A 240 -6.38 3.33 22.61
CA VAL A 240 -5.99 2.84 21.28
C VAL A 240 -6.48 1.42 21.04
N VAL A 241 -6.35 0.53 22.03
CA VAL A 241 -6.85 -0.85 21.94
C VAL A 241 -8.37 -0.87 21.71
N GLU A 242 -9.11 -0.05 22.47
CA GLU A 242 -10.57 0.07 22.33
C GLU A 242 -10.97 0.65 20.98
N ARG A 243 -10.26 1.66 20.48
CA ARG A 243 -10.49 2.25 19.15
C ARG A 243 -10.29 1.23 18.04
N PHE A 244 -9.27 0.38 18.15
CA PHE A 244 -9.00 -0.69 17.19
C PHE A 244 -10.09 -1.77 17.20
N ASN A 245 -10.71 -2.01 18.36
CA ASN A 245 -11.80 -2.98 18.55
C ASN A 245 -11.53 -4.35 17.89
N TYR A 246 -10.28 -4.80 17.97
CA TYR A 246 -9.82 -6.04 17.35
C TYR A 246 -9.61 -7.10 18.42
N GLU A 247 -10.49 -8.11 18.45
CA GLU A 247 -10.56 -9.10 19.53
C GLU A 247 -9.20 -9.76 19.83
N LYS A 248 -8.43 -10.09 18.79
CA LYS A 248 -7.12 -10.73 18.96
C LYS A 248 -6.10 -9.80 19.61
N LEU A 249 -6.11 -8.50 19.28
CA LEU A 249 -5.25 -7.51 19.97
C LEU A 249 -5.64 -7.42 21.45
N THR A 250 -6.94 -7.33 21.74
CA THR A 250 -7.44 -7.29 23.13
C THR A 250 -7.02 -8.53 23.92
N GLN A 251 -7.17 -9.72 23.34
CA GLN A 251 -6.72 -10.98 23.96
C GLN A 251 -5.21 -10.98 24.22
N MET A 252 -4.40 -10.49 23.26
CA MET A 252 -2.95 -10.44 23.41
C MET A 252 -2.55 -9.50 24.56
N VAL A 253 -3.07 -8.28 24.58
CA VAL A 253 -2.77 -7.29 25.64
C VAL A 253 -3.12 -7.80 27.03
N GLN A 254 -4.23 -8.55 27.17
CA GLN A 254 -4.65 -9.17 28.44
C GLN A 254 -3.74 -10.29 28.95
N LEU A 255 -2.83 -10.83 28.13
CA LEU A 255 -1.88 -11.85 28.56
C LEU A 255 -0.75 -11.28 29.43
N GLU A 256 -0.63 -9.95 29.55
CA GLU A 256 0.36 -9.26 30.41
C GLU A 256 1.78 -9.81 30.25
N ARG A 257 2.24 -9.92 28.99
CA ARG A 257 3.62 -10.36 28.72
C ARG A 257 4.60 -9.26 29.12
N ALA A 258 5.47 -9.57 30.08
CA ALA A 258 6.51 -8.65 30.57
C ALA A 258 7.42 -8.10 29.45
N GLU A 259 7.60 -8.86 28.35
CA GLU A 259 8.39 -8.46 27.19
C GLU A 259 7.78 -7.27 26.42
N TRP A 260 6.51 -6.94 26.64
CA TRP A 260 5.83 -5.82 25.99
C TRP A 260 5.69 -4.60 26.91
N ASP A 261 5.98 -4.75 28.20
CA ASP A 261 6.00 -3.67 29.18
C ASP A 261 7.26 -2.79 29.05
N GLU A 262 8.36 -3.39 28.58
CA GLU A 262 9.62 -2.70 28.26
C GLU A 262 9.93 -2.88 26.76
N PRO A 263 9.55 -1.91 25.89
CA PRO A 263 9.78 -2.03 24.46
C PRO A 263 11.27 -2.13 24.12
N VAL A 264 11.58 -2.84 23.03
CA VAL A 264 12.96 -3.03 22.57
C VAL A 264 13.65 -1.68 22.34
N ASP A 265 14.85 -1.50 22.92
CA ASP A 265 15.71 -0.37 22.58
C ASP A 265 16.17 -0.53 21.12
N LEU A 266 15.78 0.42 20.27
CA LEU A 266 16.12 0.37 18.84
C LEU A 266 17.64 0.39 18.63
N MET A 267 18.42 1.00 19.53
CA MET A 267 19.87 0.96 19.42
C MET A 267 20.41 -0.47 19.50
N ASP A 268 19.79 -1.39 20.25
CA ASP A 268 20.24 -2.79 20.28
C ASP A 268 20.08 -3.47 18.91
N ILE A 269 19.08 -3.06 18.13
CA ILE A 269 18.86 -3.54 16.76
C ILE A 269 19.90 -2.93 15.80
N PHE A 270 20.10 -1.61 15.87
CA PHE A 270 20.79 -0.87 14.81
C PHE A 270 22.29 -0.60 15.06
N LEU A 271 22.76 -0.62 16.32
CA LEU A 271 24.11 -0.20 16.71
C LEU A 271 25.21 -0.90 15.90
N SER A 272 25.10 -2.23 15.76
CA SER A 272 26.08 -3.01 15.02
C SER A 272 26.16 -2.64 13.53
N SER A 273 25.04 -2.23 12.93
CA SER A 273 24.96 -1.80 11.54
C SER A 273 25.51 -0.38 11.37
N LEU A 274 25.17 0.54 12.27
CA LEU A 274 25.65 1.92 12.26
C LEU A 274 27.18 2.02 12.43
N ILE A 275 27.75 1.26 13.38
CA ILE A 275 29.20 1.22 13.60
C ILE A 275 29.94 0.74 12.34
N LYS A 276 29.40 -0.25 11.63
CA LYS A 276 29.98 -0.74 10.36
C LYS A 276 29.94 0.33 9.27
N LEU A 277 28.86 1.12 9.21
CA LEU A 277 28.69 2.19 8.23
C LEU A 277 29.67 3.34 8.44
N ASP A 278 29.98 3.67 9.69
CA ASP A 278 30.94 4.73 10.05
C ASP A 278 32.37 4.18 10.27
N LYS A 279 32.73 3.10 9.56
CA LYS A 279 34.09 2.48 9.58
C LYS A 279 34.64 2.23 11.00
N GLY A 280 33.79 1.88 11.95
CA GLY A 280 34.20 1.54 13.32
C GLY A 280 34.31 2.74 14.28
N ASN A 281 33.87 3.94 13.89
CA ASN A 281 33.82 5.09 14.78
C ASN A 281 32.64 4.97 15.78
N ALA A 282 32.73 4.02 16.71
CA ALA A 282 31.69 3.79 17.71
C ALA A 282 31.40 5.01 18.62
N ARG A 283 32.32 5.98 18.67
CA ARG A 283 32.14 7.22 19.43
C ARG A 283 31.12 8.17 18.81
N SER A 284 30.83 8.08 17.51
CA SER A 284 29.82 8.94 16.86
C SER A 284 28.38 8.57 17.21
N TYR A 285 28.16 7.37 17.74
CA TYR A 285 26.84 6.86 18.14
C TYR A 285 26.73 6.64 19.65
N GLN A 286 27.45 7.43 20.45
CA GLN A 286 27.16 7.51 21.89
C GLN A 286 25.78 8.11 22.07
N TYR A 287 24.85 7.27 22.53
CA TYR A 287 23.45 7.60 22.80
C TYR A 287 23.26 7.75 24.32
N ASP A 288 22.66 8.86 24.75
CA ASP A 288 22.05 8.97 26.09
C ASP A 288 20.65 8.36 25.99
N SER A 289 20.16 7.67 27.01
CA SER A 289 18.89 6.92 27.00
C SER A 289 17.63 7.79 26.82
N LYS A 290 17.78 9.05 26.40
CA LYS A 290 16.73 10.05 26.23
C LYS A 290 16.44 10.42 24.77
N GLU A 291 17.43 10.38 23.86
CA GLU A 291 17.26 10.93 22.49
C GLU A 291 18.08 10.20 21.43
N TYR A 292 17.42 9.49 20.51
CA TYR A 292 18.07 8.61 19.55
C TYR A 292 18.91 9.42 18.55
N PRO A 293 19.99 8.84 17.98
CA PRO A 293 20.68 9.49 16.87
C PRO A 293 19.72 9.65 15.68
N PRO A 294 19.88 10.68 14.82
CA PRO A 294 18.86 11.04 13.82
C PRO A 294 18.38 9.90 12.90
N PRO A 295 19.22 8.95 12.44
CA PRO A 295 18.73 7.82 11.64
C PRO A 295 17.81 6.86 12.39
N ILE A 296 17.91 6.79 13.72
CA ILE A 296 17.10 5.90 14.56
C ILE A 296 15.88 6.64 15.09
N ASP A 297 16.05 7.91 15.47
CA ASP A 297 14.95 8.79 15.90
C ASP A 297 13.84 8.86 14.84
N ILE A 298 14.19 9.02 13.55
CA ILE A 298 13.17 9.04 12.50
C ILE A 298 12.42 7.70 12.36
N ILE A 299 13.09 6.57 12.57
CA ILE A 299 12.45 5.24 12.50
C ILE A 299 11.47 5.10 13.66
N GLU A 300 11.91 5.47 14.87
CA GLU A 300 11.09 5.43 16.09
C GLU A 300 9.79 6.21 15.90
N ARG A 301 9.87 7.41 15.33
CA ARG A 301 8.71 8.30 15.13
C ARG A 301 7.85 7.92 13.91
N LEU A 302 8.35 7.10 12.99
CA LEU A 302 7.58 6.56 11.87
C LEU A 302 6.87 5.24 12.21
N VAL A 303 7.47 4.42 13.07
CA VAL A 303 7.00 3.07 13.42
C VAL A 303 6.32 3.08 14.79
N LYS A 304 5.25 3.88 14.90
CA LYS A 304 4.37 3.92 16.08
C LYS A 304 3.15 3.03 15.90
N PHE A 305 2.70 2.38 16.97
CA PHE A 305 1.50 1.55 16.93
C PHE A 305 0.28 2.38 16.53
N ASP A 306 0.05 3.48 17.26
CA ASP A 306 -1.01 4.43 16.95
C ASP A 306 -0.67 5.21 15.66
N PRO A 307 -1.51 5.13 14.61
CA PRO A 307 -1.34 5.95 13.40
C PRO A 307 -1.27 7.45 13.66
N ALA A 308 -1.92 7.96 14.71
CA ALA A 308 -1.95 9.38 15.06
C ALA A 308 -0.66 9.89 15.69
N GLU A 309 0.20 8.99 16.19
CA GLU A 309 1.49 9.34 16.78
C GLU A 309 2.64 9.35 15.75
N ARG A 310 2.37 8.87 14.52
CA ARG A 310 3.39 8.82 13.46
C ARG A 310 3.62 10.20 12.87
N LEU A 311 4.87 10.49 12.51
CA LEU A 311 5.18 11.68 11.73
C LEU A 311 4.35 11.70 10.45
N THR A 312 3.80 12.87 10.14
CA THR A 312 3.36 13.19 8.78
C THR A 312 4.58 13.27 7.86
N VAL A 313 4.36 13.16 6.56
CA VAL A 313 5.44 13.27 5.58
C VAL A 313 6.14 14.63 5.60
N GLN A 314 5.41 15.71 5.92
CA GLN A 314 6.00 17.05 6.07
C GLN A 314 6.92 17.10 7.28
N GLU A 315 6.45 16.66 8.44
CA GLU A 315 7.26 16.62 9.67
C GLU A 315 8.48 15.70 9.52
N ALA A 316 8.34 14.60 8.78
CA ALA A 316 9.45 13.70 8.47
C ALA A 316 10.51 14.36 7.59
N LEU A 317 10.15 15.19 6.61
CA LEU A 317 11.10 15.92 5.76
C LEU A 317 11.81 17.05 6.51
N GLU A 318 11.14 17.67 7.49
CA GLU A 318 11.71 18.69 8.38
C GLU A 318 12.64 18.09 9.46
N HIS A 319 12.69 16.77 9.57
CA HIS A 319 13.48 16.07 10.57
C HIS A 319 14.99 16.38 10.48
N ASP A 320 15.67 16.37 11.63
CA ASP A 320 17.10 16.68 11.78
C ASP A 320 18.02 15.88 10.86
N LEU A 321 17.60 14.66 10.50
CA LEU A 321 18.28 13.79 9.54
C LEU A 321 18.49 14.44 8.16
N PHE A 322 17.58 15.33 7.75
CA PHE A 322 17.58 15.95 6.42
C PHE A 322 18.03 17.41 6.42
N LYS A 323 18.59 17.95 7.51
CA LYS A 323 19.05 19.36 7.58
C LYS A 323 20.02 19.79 6.45
N GLY A 324 20.65 18.85 5.73
CA GLY A 324 21.48 19.11 4.55
C GLY A 324 20.84 18.78 3.19
N PHE A 325 19.64 18.19 3.17
CA PHE A 325 18.91 17.77 1.95
C PHE A 325 17.59 18.52 1.76
N HIS A 326 16.89 18.84 2.87
CA HIS A 326 15.57 19.41 2.86
C HIS A 326 15.54 20.79 2.19
N LEU A 327 14.71 20.90 1.16
CA LEU A 327 14.54 22.10 0.35
C LEU A 327 13.08 22.20 -0.08
N ASP A 328 12.26 22.93 0.68
CA ASP A 328 10.81 23.07 0.40
C ASP A 328 10.47 23.39 -1.06
N GLN A 329 11.29 24.20 -1.72
CA GLN A 329 11.10 24.61 -3.12
C GLN A 329 11.26 23.45 -4.11
N ASP A 330 12.05 22.44 -3.75
CA ASP A 330 12.26 21.22 -4.51
C ASP A 330 11.41 20.07 -3.95
N GLU A 331 10.43 20.34 -3.08
CA GLU A 331 9.50 19.34 -2.54
C GLU A 331 8.07 19.68 -2.95
N PRO A 332 7.73 19.51 -4.25
CA PRO A 332 6.46 19.98 -4.77
C PRO A 332 5.29 19.22 -4.15
N VAL A 333 4.22 19.97 -3.92
CA VAL A 333 2.90 19.46 -3.62
C VAL A 333 1.98 19.71 -4.82
N ARG A 334 0.81 19.10 -4.81
CA ARG A 334 -0.25 19.39 -5.78
C ARG A 334 -1.59 19.50 -5.10
N GLU A 335 -2.54 20.10 -5.81
CA GLU A 335 -3.93 20.06 -5.42
C GLU A 335 -4.45 18.61 -5.41
N PRO A 336 -5.33 18.27 -4.45
CA PRO A 336 -5.98 16.97 -4.41
C PRO A 336 -6.64 16.62 -5.73
N LEU A 337 -6.52 15.34 -6.11
CA LEU A 337 -7.16 14.84 -7.32
C LEU A 337 -8.68 14.98 -7.20
N PRO A 338 -9.37 15.40 -8.28
CA PRO A 338 -10.83 15.40 -8.32
C PRO A 338 -11.37 13.98 -8.13
N ILE A 339 -12.33 13.80 -7.22
CA ILE A 339 -12.90 12.48 -6.91
C ILE A 339 -13.59 11.87 -8.13
N ASP A 340 -14.18 12.72 -8.97
CA ASP A 340 -14.81 12.36 -10.24
C ASP A 340 -13.83 11.74 -11.24
N GLU A 341 -12.54 12.10 -11.21
CA GLU A 341 -11.52 11.43 -12.03
C GLU A 341 -11.30 9.96 -11.61
N PHE A 342 -11.60 9.59 -10.37
CA PHE A 342 -11.48 8.24 -9.81
C PHE A 342 -12.82 7.55 -9.61
N GLU A 343 -13.90 8.13 -10.15
CA GLU A 343 -15.25 7.57 -10.04
C GLU A 343 -15.32 6.15 -10.61
N PHE A 344 -14.47 5.82 -11.58
CA PHE A 344 -14.37 4.47 -12.16
C PHE A 344 -14.05 3.38 -11.12
N GLU A 345 -13.29 3.68 -10.05
CA GLU A 345 -13.02 2.71 -8.97
C GLU A 345 -14.26 2.38 -8.13
N ARG A 346 -15.29 3.23 -8.22
CA ARG A 346 -16.53 3.15 -7.46
C ARG A 346 -17.71 2.70 -8.31
N ARG A 347 -17.55 2.51 -9.61
CA ARG A 347 -18.61 2.00 -10.49
C ARG A 347 -18.60 0.48 -10.52
N ARG A 348 -19.75 -0.14 -10.75
CA ARG A 348 -19.83 -1.56 -11.12
C ARG A 348 -19.31 -1.74 -12.55
N VAL A 349 -17.99 -1.73 -12.73
CA VAL A 349 -17.34 -1.84 -14.05
C VAL A 349 -17.17 -3.32 -14.44
N ASP A 350 -17.68 -3.71 -15.61
CA ASP A 350 -17.41 -5.03 -16.20
C ASP A 350 -16.12 -5.03 -17.04
N GLN A 351 -15.74 -6.19 -17.59
CA GLN A 351 -14.52 -6.31 -18.40
C GLN A 351 -14.53 -5.42 -19.64
N LEU A 352 -15.69 -5.25 -20.28
CA LEU A 352 -15.81 -4.49 -21.51
C LEU A 352 -15.63 -3.00 -21.22
N CYS A 353 -16.27 -2.49 -20.18
CA CYS A 353 -16.15 -1.12 -19.72
C CYS A 353 -14.73 -0.80 -19.27
N LEU A 354 -14.05 -1.70 -18.53
CA LEU A 354 -12.66 -1.49 -18.15
C LEU A 354 -11.73 -1.41 -19.38
N ARG A 355 -11.92 -2.28 -20.37
CA ARG A 355 -11.18 -2.22 -21.64
C ARG A 355 -11.44 -0.91 -22.38
N GLU A 356 -12.69 -0.46 -22.43
CA GLU A 356 -13.07 0.81 -23.04
C GLU A 356 -12.36 1.99 -22.37
N LEU A 357 -12.38 2.06 -21.04
CA LEU A 357 -11.72 3.12 -20.27
C LEU A 357 -10.20 3.14 -20.51
N ILE A 358 -9.56 1.97 -20.50
CA ILE A 358 -8.12 1.85 -20.77
C ILE A 358 -7.81 2.27 -22.22
N HIS A 359 -8.61 1.83 -23.19
CA HIS A 359 -8.42 2.19 -24.59
C HIS A 359 -8.55 3.70 -24.82
N ARG A 360 -9.55 4.32 -24.19
CA ARG A 360 -9.73 5.78 -24.19
C ARG A 360 -8.52 6.49 -23.61
N GLU A 361 -7.98 6.00 -22.50
CA GLU A 361 -6.76 6.56 -21.89
C GLU A 361 -5.55 6.42 -22.82
N MET A 362 -5.36 5.26 -23.47
CA MET A 362 -4.31 5.06 -24.46
C MET A 362 -4.43 6.02 -25.64
N LEU A 363 -5.65 6.28 -26.13
CA LEU A 363 -5.89 7.17 -27.26
C LEU A 363 -5.61 8.64 -26.94
N ARG A 364 -5.66 9.07 -25.68
CA ARG A 364 -5.28 10.44 -25.29
C ARG A 364 -3.84 10.80 -25.67
N TYR A 365 -2.95 9.80 -25.77
CA TYR A 365 -1.58 9.98 -26.27
C TYR A 365 -1.49 10.12 -27.81
N TYR A 366 -2.60 9.96 -28.52
CA TYR A 366 -2.72 10.05 -29.98
C TYR A 366 -3.94 10.91 -30.39
N PRO A 367 -3.86 12.26 -30.30
CA PRO A 367 -5.00 13.17 -30.43
C PRO A 367 -5.87 12.95 -31.68
N ASP A 368 -5.27 12.82 -32.86
CA ASP A 368 -6.00 12.60 -34.13
C ASP A 368 -6.85 11.33 -34.09
N ARG A 369 -6.37 10.30 -33.39
CA ARG A 369 -7.07 9.01 -33.25
C ARG A 369 -8.15 9.09 -32.18
N TYR A 370 -7.91 9.85 -31.12
CA TYR A 370 -8.91 10.10 -30.09
C TYR A 370 -10.13 10.82 -30.70
N GLU A 371 -9.92 11.86 -31.52
CA GLU A 371 -11.01 12.59 -32.19
C GLU A 371 -11.82 11.69 -33.14
N ALA A 372 -11.13 10.85 -33.92
CA ALA A 372 -11.78 9.88 -34.79
C ALA A 372 -12.59 8.84 -33.98
N TYR A 373 -12.08 8.44 -32.81
CA TYR A 373 -12.71 7.45 -31.95
C TYR A 373 -13.98 7.97 -31.26
N ILE A 374 -13.93 9.17 -30.66
CA ILE A 374 -15.10 9.77 -30.02
C ILE A 374 -16.21 10.14 -31.02
N SER A 375 -15.84 10.33 -32.30
CA SER A 375 -16.77 10.60 -33.39
C SER A 375 -17.37 9.32 -34.01
N ALA A 376 -16.87 8.14 -33.63
CA ALA A 376 -17.32 6.87 -34.19
C ALA A 376 -18.71 6.47 -33.66
N PRO A 377 -19.57 5.90 -34.52
CA PRO A 377 -20.86 5.36 -34.08
C PRO A 377 -20.63 4.21 -33.10
N GLY A 378 -21.30 4.27 -31.94
CA GLY A 378 -21.16 3.26 -30.88
C GLY A 378 -20.24 3.64 -29.72
N PHE A 379 -19.59 4.82 -29.76
CA PHE A 379 -18.79 5.33 -28.64
C PHE A 379 -19.60 5.40 -27.33
N LEU A 380 -19.05 4.78 -26.28
CA LEU A 380 -19.55 4.89 -24.90
C LEU A 380 -18.96 6.16 -24.27
N ASP A 381 -19.68 7.27 -24.43
CA ASP A 381 -19.39 8.50 -23.70
C ASP A 381 -19.63 8.34 -22.20
N ASP A 382 -19.11 9.28 -21.39
CA ASP A 382 -19.18 9.21 -19.94
C ASP A 382 -20.61 9.17 -19.40
N ARG A 383 -21.59 9.75 -20.12
CA ARG A 383 -23.00 9.70 -19.71
C ARG A 383 -23.58 8.30 -19.93
N LYS A 384 -23.24 7.65 -21.04
CA LYS A 384 -23.65 6.26 -21.32
C LYS A 384 -22.98 5.29 -20.37
N VAL A 385 -21.68 5.47 -20.08
CA VAL A 385 -20.98 4.71 -19.04
C VAL A 385 -21.70 4.89 -17.71
N ALA A 386 -22.05 6.12 -17.35
CA ALA A 386 -22.70 6.40 -16.08
C ALA A 386 -24.10 5.80 -15.95
N ALA A 387 -24.87 5.77 -17.05
CA ALA A 387 -26.20 5.18 -17.10
C ALA A 387 -26.17 3.64 -17.07
N GLN A 388 -25.15 3.02 -17.68
CA GLN A 388 -25.02 1.57 -17.78
C GLN A 388 -24.31 0.94 -16.57
N TYR A 389 -23.40 1.69 -15.93
CA TYR A 389 -22.55 1.23 -14.83
C TYR A 389 -22.67 2.16 -13.63
N PRO A 390 -23.70 1.97 -12.77
CA PRO A 390 -23.95 2.84 -11.63
C PRO A 390 -22.83 2.76 -10.58
N LEU A 391 -22.78 3.77 -9.72
CA LEU A 391 -21.93 3.77 -8.53
C LEU A 391 -22.35 2.63 -7.59
N LEU A 392 -21.36 2.09 -6.86
CA LEU A 392 -21.58 1.20 -5.74
C LEU A 392 -22.21 1.97 -4.59
N GLU A 393 -23.25 1.39 -3.98
CA GLU A 393 -23.83 1.92 -2.76
C GLU A 393 -22.89 1.72 -1.55
N PRO A 394 -22.97 2.56 -0.49
CA PRO A 394 -22.19 2.36 0.72
C PRO A 394 -22.35 0.94 1.29
N GLY A 395 -21.24 0.23 1.45
CA GLY A 395 -21.21 -1.16 1.93
C GLY A 395 -21.31 -2.24 0.85
N GLU A 396 -21.60 -1.88 -0.40
CA GLU A 396 -21.53 -2.84 -1.51
C GLU A 396 -20.08 -3.19 -1.85
N CYS A 397 -19.81 -4.49 -1.93
CA CYS A 397 -18.54 -5.02 -2.41
C CYS A 397 -18.73 -5.62 -3.81
N PHE A 398 -17.72 -5.51 -4.67
CA PHE A 398 -17.71 -6.26 -5.93
C PHE A 398 -17.80 -7.76 -5.65
N GLY A 399 -18.80 -8.43 -6.24
CA GLY A 399 -19.07 -9.86 -6.06
C GLY A 399 -20.09 -10.18 -4.97
N ALA A 400 -20.70 -9.17 -4.32
CA ALA A 400 -21.96 -9.36 -3.61
C ALA A 400 -23.08 -9.40 -4.65
N ASP A 401 -23.23 -10.51 -5.35
CA ASP A 401 -24.49 -10.77 -6.02
C ASP A 401 -25.52 -11.21 -4.97
N GLN A 402 -26.67 -10.56 -5.01
CA GLN A 402 -27.90 -11.10 -4.46
C GLN A 402 -28.22 -12.38 -5.22
N GLN A 403 -27.90 -13.54 -4.63
CA GLN A 403 -28.75 -14.72 -4.65
C GLN A 403 -28.28 -15.74 -3.62
#